data_AF-A0A7V5GSX5-F1
#
_entry.id   AF-A0A7V5GSX5-F1
#
_cell.length_a   1.000
_cell.length_b   1.000
_cell.length_c   1.000
_cell.angle_alpha   90.00
_cell.angle_beta   90.00
_cell.angle_gamma   90.00
#
_symmetry.space_group_name_H-M   'P 1'
#
loop_
_entity.id
_entity.type
_entity.pdbx_description
1 polymer ?
#
loop_
_entity_poly.entity_id
_entity_poly.type
_entity_poly.pdbx_seq_one_letter_code
_entity_poly.pdbx_strand_id
1 'polypeptide(L)'
;MTAEPAERLTDIGPPHYERFLPPVVKANYGKWVSHEILQPGVLVHTAESGDKIYSIRAATARLISVPKIRQFCDIADKYCDGHIRWTSRNNVEFLTTKKENVEPIKQAVEALGHPVGGTGNSIT
;
A
#
# COMPACT_ATOMS: atom_id res chain seq x y z
N MET A 1 -12.08 -36.78 -21.39
CA MET A 1 -10.62 -36.81 -21.23
C MET A 1 -10.33 -36.24 -19.85
N THR A 2 -9.78 -37.04 -18.94
CA THR A 2 -9.35 -36.59 -17.61
C THR A 2 -8.08 -35.75 -17.78
N ALA A 3 -8.06 -34.53 -17.24
CA ALA A 3 -6.88 -33.68 -17.27
C ALA A 3 -5.72 -34.38 -16.55
N GLU A 4 -4.53 -34.38 -17.14
CA GLU A 4 -3.33 -34.85 -16.45
C GLU A 4 -3.05 -33.97 -15.22
N PRO A 5 -2.66 -34.56 -14.08
CA PRO A 5 -2.36 -33.82 -12.88
C PRO A 5 -1.15 -32.91 -13.11
N ALA A 6 -1.27 -31.64 -12.74
CA ALA A 6 -0.17 -30.68 -12.82
C ALA A 6 1.04 -31.14 -11.99
N GLU A 7 2.24 -30.92 -12.52
CA GLU A 7 3.50 -31.23 -11.84
C GLU A 7 3.61 -30.44 -10.52
N ARG A 8 4.01 -31.12 -9.43
CA ARG A 8 4.07 -30.54 -8.08
C ARG A 8 5.32 -29.66 -7.95
N LEU A 9 5.12 -28.37 -7.74
CA LEU A 9 6.19 -27.42 -7.41
C LEU A 9 6.43 -27.36 -5.89
N THR A 10 7.69 -27.48 -5.44
CA THR A 10 8.11 -27.35 -4.03
C THR A 10 9.33 -26.45 -3.90
N ASP A 11 9.64 -25.99 -2.67
CA ASP A 11 10.85 -25.21 -2.35
C ASP A 11 11.03 -23.89 -3.13
N ILE A 12 9.92 -23.33 -3.64
CA ILE A 12 9.91 -22.14 -4.50
C ILE A 12 10.03 -20.81 -3.75
N GLY A 13 9.92 -20.82 -2.42
CA GLY A 13 9.98 -19.62 -1.59
C GLY A 13 8.88 -18.59 -1.86
N PRO A 14 9.02 -17.34 -1.36
CA PRO A 14 8.11 -16.25 -1.68
C PRO A 14 8.42 -15.67 -3.07
N PRO A 15 7.43 -15.10 -3.77
CA PRO A 15 7.73 -14.29 -4.95
C PRO A 15 8.62 -13.11 -4.55
N HIS A 16 9.64 -12.81 -5.36
CA HIS A 16 10.56 -11.72 -5.09
C HIS A 16 9.83 -10.38 -4.97
N TYR A 17 10.04 -9.64 -3.87
CA TYR A 17 9.25 -8.45 -3.52
C TYR A 17 9.32 -7.32 -4.55
N GLU A 18 10.44 -7.21 -5.29
CA GLU A 18 10.59 -6.21 -6.36
C GLU A 18 9.57 -6.31 -7.48
N ARG A 19 8.88 -7.46 -7.60
CA ARG A 19 7.76 -7.64 -8.54
C ARG A 19 6.53 -6.82 -8.16
N PHE A 20 6.45 -6.34 -6.92
CA PHE A 20 5.29 -5.65 -6.36
C PHE A 20 5.61 -4.25 -5.84
N LEU A 21 6.81 -3.74 -6.14
CA LEU A 21 7.16 -2.36 -5.77
C LEU A 21 6.53 -1.38 -6.75
N PRO A 22 5.91 -0.28 -6.26
CA PRO A 22 5.56 0.83 -7.12
C PRO A 22 6.78 1.29 -7.93
N PRO A 23 6.64 1.67 -9.21
CA PRO A 23 7.78 2.05 -10.06
C PRO A 23 8.67 3.13 -9.43
N VAL A 24 8.08 4.13 -8.78
CA VAL A 24 8.82 5.19 -8.06
C VAL A 24 9.65 4.64 -6.90
N VAL A 25 9.16 3.61 -6.21
CA VAL A 25 9.89 2.96 -5.11
C VAL A 25 11.06 2.16 -5.64
N LYS A 26 10.86 1.45 -6.76
CA LYS A 26 11.93 0.69 -7.40
C LYS A 26 13.03 1.60 -7.96
N ALA A 27 12.66 2.71 -8.60
CA ALA A 27 13.61 3.68 -9.15
C ALA A 27 14.47 4.37 -8.06
N ASN A 28 13.87 4.60 -6.88
CA ASN A 28 14.50 5.31 -5.76
C ASN A 28 14.88 4.39 -4.60
N TYR A 29 15.01 3.08 -4.85
CA TYR A 29 15.31 2.11 -3.80
C TYR A 29 16.66 2.42 -3.15
N GLY A 30 16.65 2.65 -1.83
CA GLY A 30 17.84 3.05 -1.08
C GLY A 30 18.28 4.52 -1.25
N LYS A 31 17.49 5.36 -1.93
CA LYS A 31 17.83 6.75 -2.28
C LYS A 31 16.80 7.76 -1.76
N TRP A 32 16.35 7.57 -0.52
CA TRP A 32 15.36 8.45 0.14
C TRP A 32 16.06 9.43 1.07
N VAL A 33 15.75 10.72 0.95
CA VAL A 33 16.42 11.78 1.74
C VAL A 33 15.62 12.23 2.94
N SER A 34 14.30 12.23 2.84
CA SER A 34 13.43 12.72 3.91
C SER A 34 12.07 12.05 3.89
N HIS A 35 11.42 12.10 5.05
CA HIS A 35 10.00 11.82 5.18
C HIS A 35 9.35 12.86 6.09
N GLU A 36 8.07 13.15 5.84
CA GLU A 36 7.29 14.09 6.61
C GLU A 36 5.89 13.51 6.86
N ILE A 37 5.33 13.76 8.04
CA ILE A 37 3.93 13.47 8.35
C ILE A 37 3.15 14.74 8.06
N LEU A 38 2.35 14.73 6.98
CA LEU A 38 1.62 15.91 6.53
C LEU A 38 0.37 16.16 7.38
N GLN A 39 -0.28 15.08 7.79
CA GLN A 39 -1.47 15.04 8.65
C GLN A 39 -1.61 13.61 9.21
N PRO A 40 -2.47 13.36 10.21
CA PRO A 40 -2.72 12.01 10.69
C PRO A 40 -3.05 11.04 9.54
N GLY A 41 -2.32 9.92 9.50
CA GLY A 41 -2.46 8.89 8.47
C GLY A 41 -1.84 9.21 7.11
N VAL A 42 -1.20 10.37 6.91
CA VAL A 42 -0.58 10.73 5.62
C VAL A 42 0.89 11.08 5.79
N LEU A 43 1.74 10.28 5.13
CA LEU A 43 3.17 10.53 5.05
C LEU A 43 3.57 10.88 3.61
N VAL A 44 4.62 11.66 3.45
CA VAL A 44 5.33 11.82 2.18
C VAL A 44 6.78 11.42 2.36
N HIS A 45 7.34 10.69 1.39
CA HIS A 45 8.78 10.47 1.28
C HIS A 45 9.29 11.21 0.06
N THR A 46 10.44 11.86 0.19
CA THR A 46 11.13 12.55 -0.91
C THR A 46 12.44 11.83 -1.21
N ALA A 47 12.66 11.48 -2.47
CA ALA A 47 13.89 10.84 -2.95
C ALA A 47 14.98 11.87 -3.28
N GLU A 48 16.22 11.41 -3.43
CA GLU A 48 17.34 12.23 -3.92
C GLU A 48 17.05 12.86 -5.30
N SER A 49 16.27 12.16 -6.13
CA SER A 49 15.81 12.64 -7.45
C SER A 49 14.80 13.80 -7.36
N GLY A 50 14.23 14.06 -6.19
CA GLY A 50 13.08 14.94 -6.00
C GLY A 50 11.72 14.24 -6.15
N ASP A 51 11.70 12.95 -6.55
CA ASP A 51 10.47 12.18 -6.61
C ASP A 51 9.78 12.10 -5.24
N LYS A 52 8.45 12.15 -5.25
CA LYS A 52 7.64 12.06 -4.03
C LYS A 52 6.67 10.91 -4.12
N ILE A 53 6.49 10.24 -2.98
CA ILE A 53 5.42 9.25 -2.80
C ILE A 53 4.67 9.54 -1.52
N TYR A 54 3.35 9.56 -1.61
CA TYR A 54 2.42 9.75 -0.52
C TYR A 54 1.89 8.39 -0.06
N SER A 55 2.00 8.13 1.24
CA SER A 55 1.43 6.95 1.89
C SER A 55 0.21 7.37 2.69
N ILE A 56 -0.96 6.81 2.37
CA ILE A 56 -2.19 6.97 3.14
C ILE A 56 -2.38 5.68 3.94
N ARG A 57 -2.26 5.79 5.27
CA ARG A 57 -2.34 4.69 6.21
C ARG A 57 -3.72 4.64 6.87
N ALA A 58 -4.32 3.46 6.89
CA ALA A 58 -5.59 3.22 7.56
C ALA A 58 -5.57 1.94 8.41
N ALA A 59 -6.39 1.92 9.46
CA ALA A 59 -6.51 0.78 10.34
C ALA A 59 -7.19 -0.40 9.64
N THR A 60 -6.78 -1.62 9.99
CA THR A 60 -7.52 -2.83 9.62
C THR A 60 -7.75 -3.70 10.84
N ALA A 61 -8.76 -4.57 10.79
CA ALA A 61 -9.06 -5.52 11.87
C ALA A 61 -8.04 -6.66 11.99
N ARG A 62 -6.96 -6.68 11.19
CA ARG A 62 -6.03 -7.80 10.94
C ARG A 62 -6.72 -9.03 10.36
N LEU A 63 -7.74 -9.56 11.04
CA LEU A 63 -8.64 -10.56 10.49
C LEU A 63 -9.55 -9.88 9.46
N ILE A 64 -9.39 -10.22 8.19
CA ILE A 64 -10.04 -9.55 7.07
C ILE A 64 -10.57 -10.58 6.06
N SER A 65 -11.75 -10.30 5.49
CA SER A 65 -12.37 -11.18 4.51
C SER A 65 -11.80 -10.92 3.10
N VAL A 66 -11.83 -11.94 2.24
CA VAL A 66 -11.41 -11.82 0.83
C VAL A 66 -12.17 -10.70 0.09
N PRO A 67 -13.50 -10.52 0.23
CA PRO A 67 -14.20 -9.40 -0.37
C PRO A 67 -13.65 -8.04 0.07
N LYS A 68 -13.27 -7.88 1.34
CA LYS A 68 -12.70 -6.62 1.84
C LYS A 68 -11.31 -6.36 1.25
N ILE A 69 -10.48 -7.40 1.10
CA ILE A 69 -9.18 -7.26 0.41
C ILE A 69 -9.40 -6.79 -1.03
N ARG A 70 -10.37 -7.36 -1.76
CA ARG A 70 -10.69 -6.94 -3.13
C ARG A 70 -11.14 -5.47 -3.20
N GLN A 71 -11.94 -4.99 -2.25
CA GLN A 71 -12.30 -3.57 -2.17
C GLN A 71 -11.07 -2.66 -1.98
N PHE A 72 -10.04 -3.11 -1.24
CA PHE A 72 -8.78 -2.37 -1.15
C PHE A 72 -8.00 -2.41 -2.48
N CYS A 73 -8.00 -3.55 -3.17
CA CYS A 73 -7.42 -3.63 -4.52
C CYS A 73 -8.12 -2.65 -5.49
N ASP A 74 -9.44 -2.52 -5.45
CA ASP A 74 -10.17 -1.57 -6.31
C ASP A 74 -9.71 -0.11 -6.07
N ILE A 75 -9.44 0.27 -4.81
CA ILE A 75 -8.88 1.59 -4.47
C ILE A 75 -7.44 1.71 -4.99
N ALA A 76 -6.63 0.66 -4.83
CA ALA A 76 -5.24 0.65 -5.29
C ALA A 76 -5.13 0.72 -6.82
N ASP A 77 -5.98 0.00 -7.54
CA ASP A 77 -6.05 0.05 -9.01
C ASP A 77 -6.46 1.45 -9.48
N LYS A 78 -7.40 2.09 -8.78
CA LYS A 78 -7.90 3.42 -9.16
C LYS A 78 -6.90 4.55 -8.89
N TYR A 79 -6.17 4.51 -7.78
CA TYR A 79 -5.39 5.67 -7.31
C TYR A 79 -3.90 5.40 -7.09
N CYS A 80 -3.47 4.13 -7.09
CA CYS A 80 -2.13 3.69 -6.70
C CYS A 80 -1.45 2.80 -7.74
N ASP A 81 -1.94 2.84 -8.99
CA ASP A 81 -1.44 2.02 -10.11
C ASP A 81 -1.37 0.52 -9.77
N GLY A 82 -2.32 0.03 -8.96
CA GLY A 82 -2.40 -1.36 -8.52
C GLY A 82 -1.48 -1.75 -7.34
N HIS A 83 -0.83 -0.78 -6.70
CA HIS A 83 0.11 -1.05 -5.60
C HIS A 83 -0.46 -0.68 -4.23
N ILE A 84 -0.30 -1.59 -3.27
CA ILE A 84 -0.71 -1.42 -1.88
C ILE A 84 0.22 -2.24 -1.00
N ARG A 85 0.37 -1.88 0.28
CA ARG A 85 1.13 -2.69 1.25
C ARG A 85 0.47 -2.72 2.61
N TRP A 86 0.96 -3.62 3.47
CA TRP A 86 0.61 -3.66 4.89
C TRP A 86 1.83 -3.32 5.74
N THR A 87 1.58 -2.68 6.88
CA THR A 87 2.60 -2.40 7.89
C THR A 87 2.77 -3.58 8.82
N SER A 88 3.86 -3.59 9.60
CA SER A 88 4.10 -4.60 10.65
C SER A 88 3.04 -4.62 11.75
N ARG A 89 2.21 -3.58 11.88
CA ARG A 89 1.08 -3.51 12.81
C ARG A 89 -0.27 -3.78 12.14
N ASN A 90 -0.27 -4.37 10.94
CA ASN A 90 -1.45 -4.76 10.18
C ASN A 90 -2.29 -3.60 9.66
N ASN A 91 -1.78 -2.36 9.68
CA ASN A 91 -2.44 -1.25 8.96
C ASN A 91 -2.21 -1.42 7.46
N VAL A 92 -3.16 -0.95 6.65
CA VAL A 92 -3.03 -0.90 5.20
C VAL A 92 -2.45 0.45 4.78
N GLU A 93 -1.60 0.47 3.76
CA GLU A 93 -1.05 1.68 3.17
C GLU A 93 -1.25 1.71 1.66
N PHE A 94 -1.91 2.77 1.20
CA PHE A 94 -2.09 3.12 -0.20
C PHE A 94 -0.99 4.09 -0.63
N LEU A 95 -0.36 3.83 -1.77
CA LEU A 95 0.83 4.55 -2.22
C LEU A 95 0.57 5.27 -3.54
N THR A 96 0.67 6.58 -3.57
CA THR A 96 0.45 7.39 -4.79
C THR A 96 1.56 8.42 -4.98
N THR A 97 1.97 8.67 -6.22
CA THR A 97 2.85 9.80 -6.57
C THR A 97 2.07 11.10 -6.79
N LYS A 98 0.75 11.00 -6.96
CA LYS A 98 -0.16 12.12 -7.22
C LYS A 98 -0.73 12.67 -5.92
N LYS A 99 -0.38 13.91 -5.57
CA LYS A 99 -0.83 14.56 -4.32
C LYS A 99 -2.34 14.75 -4.30
N GLU A 100 -2.94 15.03 -5.45
CA GLU A 100 -4.38 15.19 -5.65
C GLU A 100 -5.19 13.92 -5.32
N ASN A 101 -4.56 12.74 -5.33
CA ASN A 101 -5.21 11.49 -4.96
C ASN A 101 -5.31 11.25 -3.45
N VAL A 102 -4.58 12.02 -2.63
CA VAL A 102 -4.54 11.80 -1.16
C VAL A 102 -5.93 11.87 -0.54
N GLU A 103 -6.68 12.93 -0.84
CA GLU A 103 -8.00 13.15 -0.24
C GLU A 103 -9.06 12.16 -0.78
N PRO A 104 -9.14 11.89 -2.11
CA PRO A 104 -9.98 10.82 -2.63
C PRO A 104 -9.72 9.43 -2.03
N ILE A 105 -8.46 9.07 -1.80
CA ILE A 105 -8.11 7.78 -1.17
C ILE A 105 -8.62 7.75 0.27
N LYS A 106 -8.37 8.80 1.06
CA LYS A 106 -8.85 8.87 2.45
C LYS A 106 -10.35 8.66 2.53
N GLN A 107 -11.11 9.40 1.74
CA GLN A 107 -12.57 9.31 1.71
C GLN A 107 -13.06 7.92 1.29
N ALA A 108 -12.42 7.32 0.28
CA ALA A 108 -12.78 5.97 -0.16
C ALA A 108 -12.53 4.92 0.93
N VAL A 109 -11.41 5.00 1.64
CA VAL A 109 -11.04 4.05 2.68
C VAL A 109 -11.90 4.23 3.93
N GLU A 110 -12.20 5.48 4.32
CA GLU A 110 -13.10 5.79 5.44
C GLU A 110 -14.54 5.35 5.14
N ALA A 111 -15.02 5.52 3.90
CA ALA A 111 -16.33 5.03 3.46
C ALA A 111 -16.44 3.49 3.54
N LEU A 112 -15.31 2.76 3.50
CA LEU A 112 -15.28 1.32 3.74
C LEU A 112 -15.23 0.93 5.23
N GLY A 113 -15.25 1.91 6.14
CA GLY A 113 -15.19 1.73 7.60
C GLY A 113 -13.77 1.61 8.16
N HIS A 114 -12.75 2.05 7.43
CA HIS A 114 -11.35 1.96 7.85
C HIS A 114 -10.80 3.36 8.17
N PRO A 115 -10.63 3.73 9.45
CA PRO A 115 -10.19 5.06 9.82
C PRO A 115 -8.74 5.29 9.38
N VAL A 116 -8.47 6.47 8.82
CA VAL A 116 -7.14 6.93 8.42
C VAL A 116 -6.40 7.45 9.66
N GLY A 117 -5.18 6.97 9.89
CA GLY A 117 -4.45 7.27 11.13
C GLY A 117 -3.22 6.40 11.36
N GLY A 118 -2.89 6.17 12.63
CA GLY A 118 -1.78 5.30 13.03
C GLY A 118 -0.39 5.82 12.64
N THR A 119 -0.18 7.14 12.67
CA THR A 119 1.09 7.81 12.36
C THR A 119 1.50 8.81 13.43
N GLY A 120 2.80 9.04 13.58
CA GLY A 120 3.35 10.02 14.51
C GLY A 120 3.18 9.63 15.98
N ASN A 121 3.29 10.62 16.87
CA ASN A 121 3.22 10.43 18.32
C ASN A 121 1.76 10.43 18.80
N SER A 122 0.94 9.54 18.24
CA SER A 122 -0.48 9.46 18.54
C SER A 122 -1.00 8.02 18.50
N ILE A 123 -2.14 7.80 19.15
CA ILE A 123 -3.02 6.65 18.92
C ILE A 123 -4.31 7.25 18.36
N THR A 124 -4.38 7.26 17.03
CA THR A 124 -5.48 7.80 16.23
C THR A 124 -5.90 6.79 15.19
#